data_AF-Q8E590-F1
#
_entry.id   AF-Q8E590-F1
#
_cell.length_a   1.000
_cell.length_b   1.000
_cell.length_c   1.000
_cell.angle_alpha   90.00
_cell.angle_beta   90.00
_cell.angle_gamma   90.00
#
_symmetry.space_group_name_H-M   'P 1'
#
loop_
_entity.id
_entity.type
_entity.pdbx_description
1 polymer ?
#
loop_
_entity_poly.entity_id
_entity_poly.type
_entity_poly.pdbx_seq_one_letter_code
_entity_poly.pdbx_strand_id
1 'polypeptide(L)' 'METAVRVVTAMGAILAIVGLGWVLTGAFDYFAGRKNGSPQMMDQGFTSMISGGALAVIAAGVAAAIVAAMRAISF' A
#
# COMPACT_ATOMS: atom_id res chain seq x y z
N MET A 1 -26.30 0.79 -4.84
CA MET A 1 -25.07 0.13 -5.35
C MET A 1 -23.94 1.13 -5.60
N GLU A 2 -24.20 2.26 -6.25
CA GLU A 2 -23.18 3.26 -6.61
C GLU A 2 -22.41 3.86 -5.41
N THR A 3 -23.10 4.25 -4.34
CA THR A 3 -22.44 4.73 -3.10
C THR A 3 -21.48 3.70 -2.52
N ALA A 4 -21.88 2.43 -2.49
CA ALA A 4 -21.06 1.35 -1.95
C ALA A 4 -19.80 1.11 -2.81
N VAL A 5 -19.94 1.14 -4.15
CA VAL A 5 -18.80 1.08 -5.08
C VAL A 5 -17.81 2.22 -4.81
N ARG A 6 -18.33 3.44 -4.62
CA ARG A 6 -17.49 4.63 -4.36
C ARG A 6 -16.70 4.50 -3.06
N VAL A 7 -17.30 3.93 -2.02
CA VAL A 7 -16.61 3.67 -0.73
C VAL A 7 -15.48 2.67 -0.93
N VAL A 8 -15.71 1.56 -1.62
CA VAL A 8 -14.66 0.54 -1.86
C VAL A 8 -13.50 1.12 -2.67
N THR A 9 -13.78 1.89 -3.72
CA THR A 9 -12.73 2.57 -4.50
C THR A 9 -11.93 3.54 -3.63
N ALA A 10 -12.59 4.32 -2.76
CA ALA A 10 -11.92 5.22 -1.82
C ALA A 10 -11.03 4.45 -0.83
N MET A 11 -11.50 3.32 -0.30
CA MET A 11 -10.69 2.46 0.58
C MET A 11 -9.44 1.93 -0.12
N GLY A 12 -9.56 1.50 -1.38
CA GLY A 12 -8.41 1.09 -2.19
C GLY A 12 -7.37 2.20 -2.33
N ALA A 13 -7.83 3.44 -2.58
CA ALA A 13 -6.94 4.60 -2.66
C ALA A 13 -6.27 4.92 -1.31
N ILE A 14 -6.99 4.84 -0.19
CA ILE A 14 -6.42 5.06 1.15
C ILE A 14 -5.35 4.02 1.46
N LEU A 15 -5.60 2.74 1.19
CA LEU A 15 -4.61 1.68 1.38
C LEU A 15 -3.38 1.90 0.52
N ALA A 16 -3.55 2.38 -0.71
CA ALA A 16 -2.44 2.73 -1.58
C ALA A 16 -1.58 3.85 -0.97
N ILE A 17 -2.22 4.90 -0.44
CA ILE A 17 -1.54 6.00 0.25
C ILE A 17 -0.78 5.51 1.49
N VAL A 18 -1.37 4.61 2.28
CA VAL A 18 -0.69 4.01 3.44
C VAL A 18 0.56 3.23 3.01
N GLY A 19 0.45 2.42 1.95
CA GLY A 19 1.59 1.70 1.39
C GLY A 19 2.72 2.64 0.95
N LEU A 20 2.38 3.73 0.25
CA LEU A 20 3.35 4.78 -0.12
C LEU A 20 3.96 5.48 1.10
N GLY A 21 3.18 5.66 2.16
CA GLY A 21 3.68 6.16 3.45
C GLY A 21 4.77 5.25 4.01
N TRP A 22 4.58 3.93 3.97
CA TRP A 22 5.58 2.96 4.39
C TRP A 22 6.84 2.98 3.51
N VAL A 23 6.69 3.22 2.21
CA VAL A 23 7.84 3.43 1.32
C VAL A 23 8.68 4.62 1.77
N LEU A 24 8.03 5.74 2.08
CA LEU A 24 8.72 6.94 2.55
C LEU A 24 9.43 6.71 3.89
N THR A 25 8.76 6.08 4.87
CA THR A 25 9.39 5.78 6.17
C THR A 25 10.55 4.80 6.02
N GLY A 26 10.39 3.74 5.22
CA GLY A 26 11.46 2.78 4.96
C GLY A 26 12.66 3.40 4.25
N ALA A 27 12.44 4.37 3.37
CA ALA A 27 13.51 5.13 2.75
C ALA A 27 14.32 5.92 3.80
N PHE A 28 13.66 6.61 4.74
CA PHE A 28 14.35 7.31 5.82
C PHE A 28 15.19 6.37 6.68
N ASP A 29 14.65 5.22 7.07
CA ASP A 29 15.38 4.22 7.86
C ASP A 29 16.59 3.66 7.10
N TYR A 30 16.45 3.42 5.79
CA TYR A 30 17.55 2.97 4.95
C TYR A 30 18.69 3.99 4.86
N PHE A 31 18.37 5.27 4.64
CA PHE A 31 19.38 6.33 4.59
C PHE A 31 20.02 6.58 5.96
N ALA A 32 19.25 6.53 7.04
CA ALA A 32 19.75 6.65 8.41
C ALA A 32 20.68 5.47 8.75
N GLY A 33 20.29 4.24 8.41
CA GLY A 33 21.11 3.03 8.57
C GLY A 33 22.43 3.13 7.82
N ARG A 34 22.41 3.60 6.57
CA ARG A 34 23.64 3.86 5.79
C ARG A 34 24.55 4.89 6.46
N LYS A 35 23.99 6.00 6.92
CA LYS A 35 24.75 7.06 7.59
C LYS A 35 25.39 6.57 8.90
N ASN A 36 24.69 5.71 9.63
CA ASN A 36 25.10 5.24 10.95
C ASN A 36 25.89 3.92 10.90
N GLY A 37 26.14 3.34 9.72
CA GLY A 37 26.83 2.06 9.58
C GLY A 37 26.07 0.89 10.23
N SER A 38 24.73 0.93 10.21
CA SER A 38 23.86 -0.10 10.79
C SER A 38 23.16 -0.90 9.69
N PRO A 39 23.68 -2.11 9.34
CA PRO A 39 23.06 -2.98 8.34
C PRO A 39 21.63 -3.39 8.70
N GLN A 40 21.38 -3.60 10.00
CA GLN A 40 20.05 -4.00 10.49
C GLN A 40 18.98 -2.95 10.15
N MET A 41 19.29 -1.66 10.32
CA MET A 41 18.37 -0.58 9.98
C MET A 41 18.20 -0.41 8.48
N MET A 42 19.25 -0.67 7.70
CA MET A 42 19.15 -0.68 6.24
C MET A 42 18.20 -1.78 5.77
N ASP A 43 18.37 -3.02 6.25
CA ASP A 43 17.53 -4.14 5.85
C ASP A 43 16.07 -3.90 6.25
N GLN A 44 15.84 -3.39 7.47
CA GLN A 44 14.49 -3.03 7.93
C GLN A 44 13.85 -1.96 7.04
N GLY A 45 14.59 -0.89 6.71
CA GLY A 45 14.12 0.16 5.81
C GLY A 45 13.82 -0.37 4.41
N PHE A 46 14.67 -1.26 3.89
CA PHE A 46 14.46 -1.90 2.60
C PHE A 46 13.22 -2.81 2.58
N THR A 47 13.05 -3.65 3.61
CA THR A 47 11.83 -4.47 3.76
C THR A 47 10.58 -3.60 3.82
N SER A 48 10.60 -2.52 4.61
CA SER A 48 9.48 -1.57 4.70
C SER A 48 9.15 -0.96 3.35
N MET A 49 10.16 -0.56 2.56
CA MET A 49 9.97 -0.05 1.20
C MET A 49 9.32 -1.06 0.27
N ILE A 50 9.79 -2.31 0.25
CA ILE A 50 9.25 -3.34 -0.64
C ILE A 50 7.81 -3.70 -0.23
N SER A 51 7.55 -3.90 1.07
CA SER A 51 6.22 -4.21 1.57
C SER A 51 5.23 -3.07 1.35
N GLY A 52 5.66 -1.82 1.58
CA GLY A 52 4.85 -0.63 1.32
C GLY A 52 4.54 -0.45 -0.16
N GLY A 53 5.53 -0.63 -1.04
CA GLY A 53 5.35 -0.56 -2.49
C GLY A 53 4.43 -1.64 -3.02
N ALA A 54 4.57 -2.88 -2.54
CA ALA A 54 3.68 -3.98 -2.88
C ALA A 54 2.23 -3.68 -2.46
N LEU A 55 2.04 -3.19 -1.22
CA LEU A 55 0.72 -2.78 -0.74
C LEU A 55 0.11 -1.68 -1.61
N ALA A 56 0.92 -0.68 -2.00
CA ALA A 56 0.48 0.43 -2.83
C ALA A 56 -0.06 -0.02 -4.19
N VAL A 57 0.62 -0.97 -4.83
CA VAL A 57 0.23 -1.50 -6.14
C VAL A 57 -0.97 -2.44 -6.03
N ILE A 58 -0.98 -3.34 -5.05
CA ILE A 58 -2.01 -4.38 -4.92
C ILE A 58 -3.36 -3.79 -4.48
N ALA A 59 -3.36 -2.74 -3.66
CA ALA A 59 -4.57 -2.12 -3.12
C ALA A 59 -5.58 -1.72 -4.20
N ALA A 60 -5.12 -1.13 -5.30
CA ALA A 60 -5.97 -0.74 -6.41
C ALA A 60 -6.58 -1.96 -7.14
N GLY A 61 -5.78 -3.01 -7.35
CA GLY A 61 -6.24 -4.24 -7.99
C GLY A 61 -7.30 -4.97 -7.16
N VAL A 62 -7.08 -5.08 -5.84
CA VAL A 62 -8.05 -5.71 -4.93
C VAL A 62 -9.34 -4.90 -4.86
N ALA A 63 -9.27 -3.57 -4.75
CA ALA A 63 -10.46 -2.74 -4.74
C ALA A 63 -11.26 -2.85 -6.05
N ALA A 64 -10.59 -2.91 -7.20
CA ALA A 64 -11.25 -3.13 -8.49
C ALA A 64 -11.94 -4.50 -8.57
N ALA A 65 -11.30 -5.56 -8.07
CA ALA A 65 -11.88 -6.90 -8.02
C ALA A 65 -13.14 -6.95 -7.14
N ILE A 66 -13.12 -6.28 -5.98
CA ILE A 66 -14.29 -6.16 -5.09
C ILE A 66 -15.44 -5.45 -5.82
N VAL A 67 -15.16 -4.33 -6.48
CA VAL A 67 -16.19 -3.58 -7.23
C VAL A 67 -16.78 -4.43 -8.35
N ALA A 68 -15.97 -5.23 -9.05
CA ALA A 68 -16.45 -6.15 -10.08
C ALA A 68 -17.40 -7.20 -9.48
N ALA A 69 -17.02 -7.82 -8.35
CA ALA A 69 -17.87 -8.78 -7.65
C ALA A 69 -19.20 -8.17 -7.17
N MET A 70 -19.17 -6.93 -6.65
CA MET A 70 -20.38 -6.22 -6.23
C MET A 70 -21.37 -5.99 -7.38
N ARG A 71 -20.86 -5.67 -8.57
CA ARG A 71 -21.68 -5.42 -9.76
C ARG A 71 -22.26 -6.70 -10.36
N ALA A 72 -21.67 -7.86 -10.07
CA ALA A 72 -22.20 -9.15 -10.50
C ALA A 72 -23.42 -9.61 -9.69
N ILE A 73 -23.70 -8.97 -8.54
CA ILE A 73 -24.90 -9.24 -7.74
C ILE A 73 -26.12 -8.67 -8.49
N SER A 74 -26.94 -9.54 -9.06
CA SER A 74 -28.22 -9.20 -9.69
C SER A 74 -29.38 -9.80 -8.90
N PHE A 75 -30.47 -9.04 -8.79
CA PHE A 75 -31.77 -9.45 -8.23
C PHE A 75 -32.84 -9.21 -9.27
#